data_AF-A0A9J6GVA3-F1
#
_entry.id   AF-A0A9J6GVA3-F1
#
_cell.length_a   1.000
_cell.length_b   1.000
_cell.length_c   1.000
_cell.angle_alpha   90.00
_cell.angle_beta   90.00
_cell.angle_gamma   90.00
#
_symmetry.space_group_name_H-M   'P 1'
#
loop_
_entity.id
_entity.type
_entity.pdbx_description
1 polymer ?
#
loop_
_entity_poly.entity_id
_entity_poly.type
_entity_poly.pdbx_seq_one_letter_code
_entity_poly.pdbx_strand_id
1 'polypeptide(L)'
;MAALAQQILQEAAEKEALYKPIDVVKDLDLEFDLGNLLATDPNPLDSFKLRAESREQYLKDLARDDTQLLINQLFKLPTEQKEDVVVAVVPKPKAPTRWSEFAKQKGIKKRKREKLVWDETIKVREGKGGGKGGKTGRCGSRF
;
A
#
# COMPACT_ATOMS: atom_id res chain seq x y z
N MET A 1 -8.89 -33.41 -37.90
CA MET A 1 -9.47 -32.61 -36.80
C MET A 1 -8.88 -32.95 -35.43
N ALA A 2 -8.82 -34.22 -35.01
CA ALA A 2 -8.25 -34.58 -33.70
C ALA A 2 -6.75 -34.25 -33.53
N ALA A 3 -5.93 -34.49 -34.56
CA ALA A 3 -4.49 -34.21 -34.50
C ALA A 3 -4.16 -32.71 -34.38
N LEU A 4 -4.97 -31.85 -35.01
CA LEU A 4 -4.79 -30.39 -34.95
C LEU A 4 -5.15 -29.85 -33.55
N ALA A 5 -6.20 -30.40 -32.92
CA ALA A 5 -6.54 -30.05 -31.55
C ALA A 5 -5.45 -30.48 -30.56
N GLN A 6 -4.83 -31.64 -30.76
CA GLN A 6 -3.70 -32.10 -29.95
C GLN A 6 -2.47 -31.21 -30.10
N GLN A 7 -2.16 -30.75 -31.33
CA GLN A 7 -1.08 -29.80 -31.57
C GLN A 7 -1.32 -28.45 -30.88
N ILE A 8 -2.53 -27.90 -30.99
CA ILE A 8 -2.90 -26.63 -30.33
C ILE A 8 -2.78 -26.76 -28.80
N LEU A 9 -3.21 -27.88 -28.23
CA LEU A 9 -3.08 -28.16 -26.80
C LEU A 9 -1.61 -28.29 -26.36
N GLN A 10 -0.77 -28.97 -27.16
CA GLN A 10 0.66 -29.09 -26.88
C GLN A 10 1.36 -27.72 -26.93
N GLU A 11 1.11 -26.93 -27.97
CA GLU A 11 1.68 -25.58 -28.07
C GLU A 11 1.19 -24.66 -26.93
N ALA A 12 -0.07 -24.79 -26.51
CA ALA A 12 -0.60 -24.07 -25.36
C ALA A 12 0.11 -24.49 -24.06
N ALA A 13 0.29 -25.80 -23.84
CA ALA A 13 0.98 -26.33 -22.67
C ALA A 13 2.46 -25.92 -22.62
N GLU A 14 3.15 -25.92 -23.76
CA GLU A 14 4.55 -25.44 -23.86
C GLU A 14 4.66 -23.94 -23.55
N LYS A 15 3.70 -23.14 -24.03
CA LYS A 15 3.62 -21.71 -23.72
C LYS A 15 3.30 -21.47 -22.24
N GLU A 16 2.40 -22.24 -21.65
CA GLU A 16 2.11 -22.17 -20.22
C GLU A 16 3.32 -22.56 -19.37
N ALA A 17 4.09 -23.57 -19.77
CA ALA A 17 5.30 -23.99 -19.07
C ALA A 17 6.43 -22.94 -19.08
N LEU A 18 6.41 -22.00 -20.03
CA LEU A 18 7.40 -20.92 -20.12
C LEU A 18 7.22 -19.86 -19.02
N TYR A 19 6.00 -19.68 -18.52
CA TYR A 19 5.66 -18.59 -17.61
C TYR A 19 5.45 -19.08 -16.17
N LYS A 20 5.76 -18.22 -15.19
CA LYS A 20 5.44 -18.45 -13.78
C LYS A 20 3.92 -18.45 -13.58
N PRO A 21 3.39 -19.18 -12.58
CA PRO A 21 1.96 -19.19 -12.28
C PRO A 21 1.43 -17.78 -11.96
N ILE A 22 0.15 -17.58 -12.30
CA ILE A 22 -0.60 -16.35 -12.03
C ILE A 22 -1.05 -16.24 -10.57
N ASP A 23 -1.19 -17.38 -9.89
CA ASP A 23 -1.61 -17.46 -8.50
C ASP A 23 -0.37 -17.35 -7.60
N VAL A 24 -0.38 -16.34 -6.74
CA VAL A 24 0.69 -16.05 -5.79
C VAL A 24 0.11 -16.17 -4.40
N VAL A 25 0.71 -17.02 -3.58
CA VAL A 25 0.32 -17.21 -2.17
C VAL A 25 1.25 -16.38 -1.29
N LYS A 26 0.66 -15.55 -0.42
CA LYS A 26 1.36 -14.77 0.60
C LYS A 26 0.75 -15.04 1.97
N ASP A 27 1.51 -14.78 3.02
CA ASP A 27 1.05 -14.98 4.40
C ASP A 27 -0.06 -13.99 4.78
N LEU A 28 0.11 -12.73 4.38
CA LEU A 28 -0.90 -11.68 4.51
C LEU A 28 -1.35 -11.20 3.13
N ASP A 29 -2.66 -10.98 3.00
CA ASP A 29 -3.25 -10.41 1.80
C ASP A 29 -2.84 -8.95 1.59
N LEU A 30 -2.69 -8.57 0.31
CA LEU A 30 -2.39 -7.19 -0.08
C LEU A 30 -3.62 -6.29 0.05
N GLU A 31 -3.39 -5.04 0.45
CA GLU A 31 -4.41 -3.99 0.40
C GLU A 31 -4.37 -3.29 -0.96
N PHE A 32 -5.50 -3.24 -1.67
CA PHE A 32 -5.58 -2.64 -3.00
C PHE A 32 -6.33 -1.31 -3.01
N ASP A 33 -5.75 -0.32 -3.66
CA ASP A 33 -6.41 0.92 -4.07
C ASP A 33 -6.38 1.01 -5.60
N LEU A 34 -7.38 0.38 -6.21
CA LEU A 34 -7.53 0.32 -7.67
C LEU A 34 -7.73 1.70 -8.29
N GLY A 35 -8.24 2.67 -7.52
CA GLY A 35 -8.39 4.07 -7.93
C GLY A 35 -7.07 4.72 -8.33
N ASN A 36 -6.01 4.38 -7.60
CA ASN A 36 -4.66 4.89 -7.80
C ASN A 36 -3.69 3.85 -8.37
N LEU A 37 -4.20 2.70 -8.83
CA LEU A 37 -3.40 1.55 -9.28
C LEU A 37 -2.33 1.14 -8.26
N LEU A 38 -2.68 1.21 -6.96
CA LEU A 38 -1.77 0.98 -5.86
C LEU A 38 -2.09 -0.36 -5.18
N ALA A 39 -1.04 -1.12 -4.85
CA ALA A 39 -1.10 -2.26 -3.95
C ALA A 39 -0.13 -2.02 -2.80
N THR A 40 -0.58 -2.25 -1.57
CA THR A 40 0.23 -2.15 -0.36
C THR A 40 0.42 -3.55 0.20
N ASP A 41 1.66 -4.00 0.24
CA ASP A 41 2.04 -5.27 0.86
C ASP A 41 2.39 -5.05 2.35
N PRO A 42 1.60 -5.57 3.31
CA PRO A 42 1.91 -5.49 4.74
C PRO A 42 2.96 -6.52 5.20
N ASN A 43 3.38 -7.45 4.33
CA ASN A 43 4.33 -8.50 4.70
C ASN A 43 5.72 -7.90 5.03
N PRO A 44 6.38 -8.38 6.11
CA PRO A 44 7.69 -7.87 6.50
C PRO A 44 8.76 -8.29 5.48
N LEU A 45 9.66 -7.35 5.16
CA LEU A 45 10.79 -7.63 4.27
C LEU A 45 11.93 -8.36 4.99
N ASP A 46 12.57 -9.30 4.30
CA ASP A 46 13.75 -9.98 4.80
C ASP A 46 14.98 -9.05 4.78
N SER A 47 15.37 -8.59 5.97
CA SER A 47 16.50 -7.68 6.16
C SER A 47 17.85 -8.24 5.69
N PHE A 48 18.02 -9.57 5.67
CA PHE A 48 19.27 -10.20 5.22
C PHE A 48 19.36 -10.13 3.69
N LYS A 49 18.29 -10.52 2.99
CA LYS A 49 18.22 -10.46 1.52
C LYS A 49 18.32 -9.03 0.99
N LEU A 50 17.83 -8.05 1.75
CA LEU A 50 17.98 -6.64 1.39
C LEU A 50 19.42 -6.12 1.43
N ARG A 51 20.30 -6.77 2.20
CA ARG A 51 21.73 -6.39 2.33
C ARG A 51 22.66 -7.29 1.51
N ALA A 52 22.15 -8.38 0.96
CA ALA A 52 22.90 -9.30 0.13
C ALA A 52 23.14 -8.74 -1.28
N GLU A 53 24.11 -9.31 -2.00
CA GLU A 53 24.38 -8.98 -3.42
C GLU A 53 23.19 -9.29 -4.33
N SER A 54 22.35 -10.26 -3.95
CA SER A 54 21.13 -10.65 -4.67
C SER A 54 19.92 -9.73 -4.42
N ARG A 55 20.11 -8.56 -3.80
CA ARG A 55 19.04 -7.60 -3.45
C ARG A 55 18.13 -7.27 -4.62
N GLU A 56 18.69 -6.91 -5.78
CA GLU A 56 17.90 -6.50 -6.94
C GLU A 56 17.01 -7.63 -7.46
N GLN A 57 17.53 -8.87 -7.44
CA GLN A 57 16.75 -10.04 -7.84
C GLN A 57 15.62 -10.30 -6.85
N TYR A 58 15.89 -10.20 -5.54
CA TYR A 58 14.86 -10.33 -4.51
C TYR A 58 13.75 -9.28 -4.64
N LEU A 59 14.11 -8.00 -4.82
CA LEU A 59 13.15 -6.91 -5.01
C LEU A 59 12.34 -7.09 -6.29
N LYS A 60 12.98 -7.55 -7.37
CA LYS A 60 12.31 -7.83 -8.64
C LYS A 60 11.31 -8.97 -8.52
N ASP A 61 11.68 -10.05 -7.84
CA ASP A 61 10.78 -11.19 -7.62
C ASP A 61 9.58 -10.77 -6.75
N LEU A 62 9.82 -10.01 -5.67
CA LEU A 62 8.76 -9.46 -4.82
C LEU A 62 7.82 -8.54 -5.62
N ALA A 63 8.37 -7.60 -6.37
CA ALA A 63 7.58 -6.68 -7.19
C ALA A 63 6.79 -7.40 -8.30
N ARG A 64 7.34 -8.48 -8.88
CA ARG A 64 6.62 -9.31 -9.86
C ARG A 64 5.38 -9.93 -9.24
N ASP A 65 5.53 -10.49 -8.04
CA ASP A 65 4.46 -11.15 -7.30
C ASP A 65 3.36 -10.17 -6.89
N ASP A 66 3.74 -9.00 -6.36
CA ASP A 66 2.78 -7.94 -5.99
C ASP A 66 2.03 -7.40 -7.22
N THR A 67 2.76 -7.19 -8.32
CA THR A 67 2.17 -6.71 -9.58
C THR A 67 1.23 -7.75 -10.18
N GLN A 68 1.58 -9.05 -10.11
CA GLN A 68 0.69 -10.12 -10.57
C GLN A 68 -0.64 -10.08 -9.82
N LEU A 69 -0.61 -9.94 -8.49
CA LEU A 69 -1.81 -9.83 -7.68
C LEU A 69 -2.62 -8.57 -8.01
N LEU A 70 -1.96 -7.42 -8.20
CA LEU A 70 -2.63 -6.17 -8.60
C LEU A 70 -3.33 -6.31 -9.96
N ILE A 71 -2.64 -6.87 -10.95
CA ILE A 71 -3.18 -7.11 -12.28
C ILE A 71 -4.37 -8.09 -12.21
N ASN A 72 -4.25 -9.17 -11.44
CA ASN A 72 -5.36 -10.10 -11.23
C ASN A 72 -6.62 -9.39 -10.67
N GLN A 73 -6.46 -8.38 -9.83
CA GLN A 73 -7.60 -7.58 -9.34
C GLN A 73 -8.13 -6.59 -10.40
N LEU A 74 -7.25 -5.97 -11.18
CA LEU A 74 -7.64 -5.05 -12.25
C LEU A 74 -8.47 -5.74 -13.33
N PHE A 75 -8.11 -6.96 -13.72
CA PHE A 75 -8.85 -7.72 -14.74
C PHE A 75 -10.20 -8.28 -14.24
N LYS A 76 -10.48 -8.21 -12.94
CA LYS A 76 -11.82 -8.52 -12.40
C LYS A 76 -12.79 -7.33 -12.51
N LEU A 77 -12.30 -6.14 -12.81
CA LEU A 77 -13.13 -4.94 -12.95
C LEU A 77 -13.99 -5.00 -14.22
N PRO A 78 -15.18 -4.36 -14.20
CA PRO A 78 -16.01 -4.26 -15.40
C PRO A 78 -15.28 -3.47 -16.48
N THR A 79 -15.35 -3.96 -17.72
CA THR A 79 -14.75 -3.32 -18.90
C THR A 79 -15.82 -2.76 -19.83
N GLU A 80 -15.52 -1.61 -20.42
CA GLU A 80 -16.35 -0.93 -21.42
C GLU A 80 -15.53 -0.77 -22.71
N GLN A 81 -16.19 -0.90 -23.87
CA GLN A 81 -15.57 -0.54 -25.15
C GLN A 81 -15.91 0.91 -25.49
N LYS A 82 -14.90 1.73 -25.77
CA LYS A 82 -15.06 3.11 -26.24
C LYS A 82 -14.14 3.34 -27.41
N GLU A 83 -14.70 3.76 -28.54
CA GLU A 83 -13.92 4.19 -29.72
C GLU A 83 -12.83 3.18 -30.10
N ASP A 84 -13.20 1.89 -30.14
CA ASP A 84 -12.34 0.73 -30.43
C ASP A 84 -11.29 0.35 -29.37
N VAL A 85 -11.31 0.96 -28.17
CA VAL A 85 -10.43 0.61 -27.04
C VAL A 85 -11.22 -0.01 -25.89
N VAL A 86 -10.68 -1.10 -25.32
CA VAL A 86 -11.21 -1.72 -24.09
C VAL A 86 -10.67 -0.97 -22.88
N VAL A 87 -11.55 -0.39 -22.07
CA VAL A 87 -11.19 0.40 -20.88
C VAL A 87 -11.80 -0.26 -19.65
N ALA A 88 -11.00 -0.44 -18.60
CA ALA A 88 -11.49 -0.88 -17.29
C ALA A 88 -12.11 0.30 -16.53
N VAL A 89 -13.30 0.09 -15.94
CA VAL A 89 -13.96 1.11 -15.12
C VAL A 89 -13.39 1.05 -13.71
N VAL A 90 -12.59 2.06 -13.39
CA VAL A 90 -11.93 2.20 -12.09
C VAL A 90 -12.88 2.89 -11.09
N PRO A 91 -12.93 2.46 -9.81
CA PRO A 91 -13.71 3.14 -8.78
C PRO A 91 -13.32 4.62 -8.64
N LYS A 92 -14.32 5.50 -8.56
CA LYS A 92 -14.10 6.94 -8.42
C LYS A 92 -13.42 7.25 -7.09
N PRO A 93 -12.50 8.24 -7.06
CA PRO A 93 -11.87 8.67 -5.82
C PRO A 93 -12.93 9.06 -4.79
N LYS A 94 -12.68 8.72 -3.52
CA LYS A 94 -13.59 9.03 -2.42
C LYS A 94 -13.86 10.53 -2.41
N ALA A 95 -15.15 10.89 -2.37
CA ALA A 95 -15.56 12.28 -2.29
C ALA A 95 -14.87 12.97 -1.09
N PRO A 96 -14.47 14.25 -1.23
CA PRO A 96 -13.89 14.98 -0.10
C PRO A 96 -14.88 14.97 1.07
N THR A 97 -14.35 14.78 2.28
CA THR A 97 -15.19 14.87 3.48
C THR A 97 -15.71 16.29 3.63
N ARG A 98 -16.90 16.46 4.25
CA ARG A 98 -17.45 17.80 4.57
C ARG A 98 -16.43 18.72 5.25
N TRP A 99 -15.56 18.15 6.09
CA TRP A 99 -14.47 18.88 6.72
C TRP A 99 -13.38 19.32 5.74
N SER A 100 -13.02 18.49 4.76
CA SER A 100 -12.06 18.82 3.73
C SER A 100 -12.54 19.97 2.84
N GLU A 101 -13.82 19.94 2.45
CA GLU A 101 -14.46 21.02 1.70
C GLU A 101 -14.47 22.33 2.52
N PHE A 102 -14.91 22.25 3.78
CA PHE A 102 -14.91 23.39 4.70
C PHE A 102 -13.52 23.98 4.90
N ALA A 103 -12.50 23.12 5.12
CA ALA A 103 -11.12 23.56 5.31
C ALA A 103 -10.57 24.24 4.05
N LYS A 104 -10.90 23.74 2.85
CA LYS A 104 -10.50 24.35 1.57
C LYS A 104 -11.17 25.71 1.38
N GLN A 105 -12.48 25.82 1.61
CA GLN A 105 -13.22 27.09 1.52
C GLN A 105 -12.72 28.13 2.52
N LYS A 106 -12.39 27.70 3.75
CA LYS A 106 -11.87 28.60 4.79
C LYS A 106 -10.35 28.82 4.73
N GLY A 107 -9.66 28.26 3.73
CA GLY A 107 -8.21 28.39 3.59
C GLY A 107 -7.41 27.82 4.78
N ILE A 108 -7.98 26.87 5.51
CA ILE A 108 -7.38 26.29 6.72
C ILE A 108 -6.25 25.36 6.29
N LYS A 109 -5.02 25.89 6.34
CA LYS A 109 -3.80 25.10 6.10
C LYS A 109 -3.45 24.29 7.35
N LYS A 110 -3.17 23.00 7.20
CA LYS A 110 -2.60 22.20 8.29
C LYS A 110 -1.24 22.80 8.68
N ARG A 111 -1.11 23.21 9.94
CA ARG A 111 0.16 23.62 10.54
C ARG A 111 0.56 22.60 11.61
N LYS A 112 1.85 22.35 11.74
CA LYS A 112 2.40 21.55 12.84
C LYS A 112 2.13 22.30 14.15
N ARG A 113 1.39 21.67 15.05
CA ARG A 113 1.16 22.21 16.40
C ARG A 113 2.20 21.62 17.35
N GLU A 114 2.71 22.46 18.25
CA GLU A 114 3.57 22.00 19.33
C GLU A 114 2.77 21.14 20.31
N LYS A 115 3.37 20.01 20.71
CA LYS A 115 2.73 19.05 21.63
C LYS A 115 2.79 19.52 23.09
N LEU A 116 3.72 20.42 23.41
CA LEU A 116 3.99 20.91 24.76
C LEU A 116 3.57 22.38 24.86
N VAL A 117 2.94 22.73 25.97
CA VAL A 117 2.62 24.11 26.35
C VAL A 117 3.38 24.45 27.61
N TRP A 118 3.94 25.65 27.66
CA TRP A 118 4.60 26.15 28.86
C TRP A 118 3.56 26.64 29.87
N ASP A 119 3.57 26.08 31.08
CA ASP A 119 2.76 26.58 32.18
C ASP A 119 3.58 27.55 33.05
N GLU A 120 3.18 28.82 33.08
CA GLU A 120 3.90 29.89 33.79
C GLU A 120 3.91 29.71 35.31
N THR A 121 2.87 29.06 35.86
CA THR A 121 2.73 28.80 37.30
C THR A 121 3.65 27.69 37.80
N ILE A 122 3.83 26.63 37.01
CA ILE A 122 4.59 25.44 37.39
C ILE A 122 6.01 25.46 36.78
N LYS A 123 6.25 26.34 35.79
CA LYS A 123 7.49 26.41 34.98
C LYS A 123 7.84 25.04 34.37
N VAL A 124 6.83 24.34 33.87
CA VAL A 124 6.96 23.01 33.25
C VAL A 124 6.26 23.01 31.90
N ARG A 125 6.76 22.18 30.98
CA ARG A 125 6.14 21.92 29.68
C ARG A 125 5.14 20.78 29.81
N GLU A 126 3.85 21.07 29.82
CA GLU A 126 2.79 20.06 29.88
C GLU A 126 2.28 19.69 28.48
N GLY A 127 1.88 18.42 28.33
CA GLY A 127 1.34 17.89 27.09
C GLY A 127 -0.08 18.42 26.83
N LYS A 128 -0.32 18.92 25.62
CA LYS A 128 -1.59 19.58 25.23
C LYS A 128 -2.79 18.63 25.04
N GLY A 129 -2.60 17.31 25.21
CA GLY A 129 -3.61 16.27 25.04
C GLY A 129 -3.90 15.56 26.36
N GLY A 130 -5.18 15.38 26.68
CA GLY A 130 -5.69 14.90 27.96
C GLY A 130 -5.25 13.48 28.35
N GLY A 131 -4.03 13.37 28.85
CA GLY A 131 -3.54 12.22 29.60
C GLY A 131 -2.71 12.75 30.76
N LYS A 132 -3.26 12.70 31.98
CA LYS A 132 -2.49 12.93 33.22
C LYS A 132 -1.48 11.79 33.37
N GLY A 133 -0.38 11.83 32.63
CA GLY A 133 0.81 11.02 32.86
C GLY A 133 1.51 11.55 34.09
N GLY A 134 1.54 10.73 35.14
CA GLY A 134 1.83 11.13 36.52
C GLY A 134 3.16 11.83 36.75
N LYS A 135 3.16 12.61 37.83
CA LYS A 135 4.35 13.12 38.51
C LYS A 135 5.22 11.93 38.93
N THR A 136 6.23 11.56 38.15
CA THR A 136 7.38 10.81 38.68
C THR A 136 8.52 11.80 38.84
N GLY A 137 8.83 12.09 40.10
CA GLY A 137 9.79 13.09 40.51
C GLY A 137 11.19 12.88 39.94
N ARG A 138 11.90 14.00 39.84
CA ARG A 138 13.36 14.02 39.79
C ARG A 138 13.91 13.19 40.95
N CYS A 139 14.46 12.02 40.66
CA CYS A 139 15.59 11.47 41.39
C CYS A 139 16.76 11.67 40.41
N GLY A 140 17.59 12.70 40.59
CA GLY A 140 18.69 12.65 41.53
C GLY A 140 19.94 12.25 40.74
N SER A 141 20.78 13.24 40.45
CA SER A 141 22.12 13.05 39.90
C SER A 141 22.88 11.96 40.63
N ARG A 142 23.51 11.05 39.89
CA ARG A 142 24.75 10.41 40.31
C ARG A 142 25.57 10.06 39.07
N PHE A 143 26.86 10.34 39.21
CA PHE A 143 27.96 9.96 38.33
C PHE A 143 27.89 8.50 37.90
#